data_AF-U9WEH8-F1
#
_entry.id   AF-U9WEH8-F1
#
_cell.length_a   1.000
_cell.length_b   1.000
_cell.length_c   1.000
_cell.angle_alpha   90.00
_cell.angle_beta   90.00
_cell.angle_gamma   90.00
#
_symmetry.space_group_name_H-M   'P 1'
#
loop_
_entity.id
_entity.type
_entity.pdbx_description
1 polymer ?
#
loop_
_entity_poly.entity_id
_entity_poly.type
_entity_poly.pdbx_seq_one_letter_code
_entity_poly.pdbx_strand_id
1 'polypeptide(L)' 'MNLPVDLSPQLGMVSFFQKLDSTGFDQSLRLWCQQQNFRIEDDWTTNVIVSQLSDELVIKLGALPRKRLFNKVQERREL' A
#
# COMPACT_ATOMS: atom_id res chain seq x y z
N MET A 1 11.70 24.85 11.81
CA MET A 1 10.95 24.81 10.54
C MET A 1 10.78 23.36 10.17
N ASN A 2 9.56 22.82 10.17
CA ASN A 2 9.31 21.48 9.61
C ASN A 2 9.25 21.65 8.08
N LEU A 3 10.29 21.21 7.39
CA LEU A 3 10.26 21.06 5.94
C LEU A 3 9.19 20.01 5.59
N PRO A 4 8.31 20.25 4.61
CA PRO A 4 7.38 19.24 4.15
C PRO A 4 8.17 18.02 3.65
N VAL A 5 7.77 16.83 4.09
CA VAL A 5 8.42 15.59 3.67
C VAL A 5 8.07 15.34 2.21
N ASP A 6 9.09 15.21 1.35
CA ASP A 6 8.87 14.84 -0.04
C ASP A 6 8.53 13.34 -0.12
N LEU A 7 7.26 13.05 -0.39
CA LEU A 7 6.73 11.69 -0.54
C LEU A 7 6.70 11.21 -2.00
N SER A 8 7.21 12.01 -2.94
CA SER A 8 7.19 11.71 -4.37
C SER A 8 7.80 10.33 -4.72
N PRO A 9 8.95 9.93 -4.13
CA PRO A 9 9.53 8.61 -4.41
C PRO A 9 8.59 7.45 -4.01
N GLN A 10 7.94 7.55 -2.85
CA GLN A 10 7.08 6.50 -2.31
C GLN A 10 5.77 6.40 -3.09
N LEU A 11 5.16 7.54 -3.44
CA LEU A 11 3.98 7.58 -4.30
C LEU A 11 4.29 7.05 -5.71
N GLY A 12 5.50 7.28 -6.22
CA GLY A 12 5.99 6.69 -7.47
C GLY A 12 6.07 5.17 -7.41
N MET A 13 6.59 4.61 -6.31
CA MET A 13 6.65 3.16 -6.08
C MET A 13 5.26 2.53 -5.98
N VAL A 14 4.35 3.16 -5.24
CA VAL A 14 2.95 2.74 -5.13
C VAL A 14 2.27 2.70 -6.51
N SER A 15 2.44 3.77 -7.29
CA SER A 15 1.91 3.86 -8.65
C SER A 15 2.50 2.79 -9.57
N PHE A 16 3.78 2.45 -9.41
CA PHE A 16 4.44 1.40 -10.17
C PHE A 16 3.86 0.02 -9.82
N PHE A 17 3.67 -0.30 -8.55
CA PHE A 17 3.08 -1.58 -8.13
C PHE A 17 1.64 -1.74 -8.59
N GLN A 18 0.83 -0.69 -8.50
CA GLN A 18 -0.55 -0.69 -9.01
C GLN A 18 -0.62 -0.94 -10.51
N LYS A 19 0.35 -0.42 -11.30
CA LYS A 19 0.43 -0.67 -12.75
C LYS A 19 0.87 -2.08 -13.10
N LEU A 20 1.71 -2.69 -12.27
CA LEU A 20 2.23 -4.05 -12.49
C LEU A 20 1.16 -5.12 -12.25
N ASP A 21 0.40 -4.99 -11.16
CA ASP A 21 -0.66 -5.92 -10.79
C ASP A 21 -1.66 -5.17 -9.88
N SER A 22 -2.69 -4.58 -10.48
CA SER A 22 -3.66 -3.76 -9.75
C SER A 22 -4.45 -4.57 -8.72
N THR A 23 -4.90 -5.77 -9.10
CA THR A 23 -5.70 -6.65 -8.23
C THR A 23 -4.86 -7.20 -7.09
N GLY A 24 -3.66 -7.70 -7.37
CA GLY A 24 -2.75 -8.19 -6.34
C GLY A 24 -2.31 -7.08 -5.40
N PHE A 25 -2.04 -5.88 -5.92
CA PHE A 25 -1.67 -4.73 -5.12
C PHE A 25 -2.81 -4.29 -4.18
N ASP A 26 -4.06 -4.21 -4.65
CA ASP A 26 -5.20 -3.84 -3.80
C ASP A 26 -5.37 -4.80 -2.62
N GLN A 27 -5.34 -6.12 -2.88
CA GLN A 27 -5.45 -7.13 -1.83
C GLN A 27 -4.31 -7.02 -0.81
N SER A 28 -3.07 -6.89 -1.29
CA SER A 28 -1.89 -6.71 -0.46
C SER A 28 -1.94 -5.43 0.37
N LEU A 29 -2.37 -4.33 -0.24
CA LEU A 29 -2.50 -3.04 0.42
C LEU A 29 -3.54 -3.13 1.54
N ARG A 30 -4.71 -3.72 1.28
CA ARG A 30 -5.75 -3.91 2.30
C ARG A 30 -5.27 -4.74 3.48
N LEU A 31 -4.61 -5.87 3.21
CA LEU A 31 -4.03 -6.74 4.24
C LEU A 31 -2.94 -6.03 5.05
N TRP A 32 -2.11 -5.23 4.39
CA TRP A 32 -1.06 -4.46 5.05
C TRP A 32 -1.65 -3.36 5.93
N CYS A 33 -2.64 -2.62 5.45
CA CYS A 33 -3.36 -1.61 6.24
C CYS A 33 -3.99 -2.21 7.50
N GLN A 34 -4.62 -3.38 7.41
CA GLN A 34 -5.13 -4.10 8.59
C GLN A 34 -4.02 -4.39 9.62
N GLN A 35 -2.81 -4.76 9.18
CA GLN A 35 -1.66 -4.99 10.08
C GLN A 35 -1.14 -3.70 10.73
N GLN A 36 -1.42 -2.53 10.13
CA GLN A 36 -1.08 -1.23 10.71
C GLN A 36 -2.21 -0.66 11.59
N ASN A 37 -3.27 -1.44 11.86
CA ASN A 37 -4.50 -0.97 12.51
C ASN A 37 -5.18 0.20 11.77
N PHE A 38 -4.97 0.28 10.45
CA PHE A 38 -5.62 1.25 9.59
C PHE A 38 -6.95 0.70 9.09
N ARG A 39 -8.04 1.40 9.41
CA ARG A 39 -9.40 1.00 9.00
C ARG A 39 -9.63 1.42 7.55
N ILE A 40 -10.05 0.46 6.74
CA ILE A 40 -10.48 0.68 5.36
C ILE A 40 -12.00 0.49 5.31
N GLU A 41 -12.69 1.37 4.59
CA GLU A 41 -14.12 1.24 4.34
C GLU A 41 -14.35 0.43 3.04
N ASP A 42 -15.48 -0.27 2.96
CA ASP A 42 -15.74 -1.24 1.89
C ASP A 42 -15.83 -0.60 0.49
N ASP A 43 -16.19 0.68 0.41
CA ASP A 43 -16.32 1.46 -0.81
C ASP A 43 -15.01 2.15 -1.25
N TRP A 44 -13.96 2.07 -0.43
CA TRP A 44 -12.70 2.72 -0.77
C TRP A 44 -12.00 2.00 -1.92
N THR A 45 -11.59 2.77 -2.92
CA THR A 45 -10.69 2.30 -3.98
C THR A 45 -9.24 2.32 -3.49
N THR A 46 -8.35 1.61 -4.18
CA THR A 46 -6.91 1.62 -3.90
C THR A 46 -6.35 3.05 -3.80
N ASN A 47 -6.73 3.95 -4.72
CA ASN A 47 -6.28 5.34 -4.73
C ASN A 47 -6.75 6.11 -3.49
N VAL A 48 -8.00 5.88 -3.08
CA VAL A 48 -8.56 6.47 -1.86
C VAL A 48 -7.78 5.98 -0.66
N ILE A 49 -7.51 4.66 -0.56
CA ILE A 49 -6.71 4.09 0.53
C ILE A 49 -5.36 4.79 0.64
N VAL A 50 -4.57 4.89 -0.44
CA VAL A 50 -3.23 5.52 -0.33
C VAL A 50 -3.30 7.02 -0.04
N SER A 51 -4.35 7.73 -0.49
CA SER A 51 -4.55 9.15 -0.17
C SER A 51 -4.93 9.41 1.29
N GLN A 52 -5.49 8.42 1.98
CA GLN A 52 -5.89 8.50 3.39
C GLN A 52 -4.79 8.03 4.34
N LEU A 53 -3.68 7.49 3.83
CA LEU A 53 -2.53 7.13 4.65
C LEU A 53 -1.82 8.39 5.15
N SER A 54 -1.38 8.36 6.41
CA SER A 54 -0.45 9.38 6.92
C SER A 54 0.90 9.29 6.21
N ASP A 55 1.67 10.39 6.22
CA ASP A 55 3.02 10.44 5.67
C ASP A 55 3.90 9.28 6.17
N GLU A 56 3.81 8.94 7.46
CA GLU A 56 4.52 7.81 8.05
C GLU A 56 4.16 6.47 7.39
N LEU A 57 2.87 6.24 7.13
CA LEU A 57 2.39 5.02 6.49
C LEU A 57 2.77 4.99 5.00
N VAL A 58 2.74 6.12 4.30
CA VAL A 58 3.22 6.24 2.92
C VAL A 58 4.72 5.91 2.84
N ILE A 59 5.52 6.41 3.79
CA ILE A 59 6.95 6.09 3.89
C ILE A 59 7.16 4.59 4.07
N LYS A 60 6.46 3.96 5.02
CA LYS A 60 6.55 2.52 5.28
C LYS A 60 6.13 1.69 4.08
N LEU A 61 5.02 2.07 3.41
CA LEU A 61 4.50 1.40 2.23
C LEU A 61 5.49 1.44 1.07
N GLY A 62 6.07 2.61 0.77
CA GLY A 62 7.08 2.78 -0.27
C GLY A 62 8.40 2.05 0.00
N ALA A 63 8.70 1.75 1.27
CA ALA A 63 9.86 0.98 1.69
C ALA A 63 9.63 -0.55 1.68
N LEU A 64 8.41 -1.03 1.43
CA LEU A 64 8.13 -2.47 1.42
C LEU A 64 8.84 -3.17 0.25
N PRO A 65 9.56 -4.27 0.51
CA PRO A 65 10.07 -5.11 -0.57
C PRO A 65 8.90 -5.65 -1.41
N ARG A 66 9.01 -5.58 -2.74
CA ARG A 66 8.01 -6.13 -3.67
C ARG A 66 7.57 -7.55 -3.29
N LYS A 67 8.51 -8.43 -2.94
CA LYS A 67 8.20 -9.80 -2.49
C LYS A 67 7.31 -9.82 -1.25
N ARG A 68 7.49 -8.93 -0.26
CA ARG A 68 6.64 -8.88 0.93
C ARG A 68 5.24 -8.38 0.64
N LEU A 69 5.13 -7.44 -0.29
CA LEU A 69 3.85 -6.92 -0.70
C LEU A 69 3.03 -8.01 -1.39
N PHE A 70 3.60 -8.72 -2.36
CA PHE A 70 2.86 -9.69 -3.18
C PHE A 70 2.87 -11.16 -2.69
N ASN A 71 3.85 -11.61 -1.89
CA ASN A 71 3.92 -13.03 -1.47
C ASN A 71 2.75 -13.46 -0.58
N LYS A 72 2.22 -12.57 0.28
CA LYS A 72 1.11 -12.93 1.19
C LYS A 72 -0.20 -13.22 0.46
N VAL A 73 -0.34 -12.81 -0.80
CA VAL A 73 -1.54 -13.07 -1.62
C VAL A 73 -1.46 -14.44 -2.28
N GLN A 74 -0.27 -14.96 -2.59
CA GLN A 74 -0.15 -16.30 -3.18
C GLN A 74 -0.39 -17.43 -2.16
N GLU A 75 -0.02 -17.25 -0.89
CA GLU A 75 -0.20 -18.29 0.14
C GLU A 75 -1.68 -18.57 0.49
N ARG A 76 -2.62 -17.65 0.19
CA ARG A 76 -4.06 -17.86 0.42
C ARG A 76 -4.83 -18.43 -0.77
N ARG A 77 -4.18 -18.67 -1.91
CA ARG A 77 -4.82 -19.28 -3.08
C ARG A 77 -4.77 -20.81 -3.08
N GLU A 78 -4.15 -21.43 -2.06
CA GLU A 78 -4.00 -22.88 -1.90
C GLU A 78 -4.79 -23.47 -0.71
N LEU A 79 -5.77 -22.75 -0.16
CA LEU A 79 -6.74 -23.26 0.83
C LEU A 79 -8.17 -23.15 0.28
#